data_AF-A0A3R9M9T0-F1
#
_entry.id   AF-A0A3R9M9T0-F1
#
_cell.length_a   1.000
_cell.length_b   1.000
_cell.length_c   1.000
_cell.angle_alpha   90.00
_cell.angle_beta   90.00
_cell.angle_gamma   90.00
#
_symmetry.space_group_name_H-M   'P 1'
#
loop_
_entity.id
_entity.type
_entity.pdbx_description
1 polymer ?
#
loop_
_entity_poly.entity_id
_entity_poly.type
_entity_poly.pdbx_seq_one_letter_code
_entity_poly.pdbx_strand_id
1 'polypeptide(L)'
;MIEEYSIMDWVTFSGIVATIASLIGIAIKLARDNSGLKAEMKALSKEREMEHDSLSSEHRGLSKEHDALSKEHASIKKDTEYISDEMKYEKMARENLYKNSSRAKEILETMDLMKEVVLQNSRLHKEVTRLTVANQELSKPKQNNELDKVLRILGRIEGQLASLEGYRGTEEVQVVLKRVESELSELSN
;
A
#
# COMPACT_ATOMS: atom_id res chain seq x y z
N MET A 1 -131.61 -22.87 -39.47
CA MET A 1 -131.61 -22.66 -38.01
C MET A 1 -130.45 -21.74 -37.69
N ILE A 2 -130.72 -20.48 -37.39
CA ILE A 2 -129.74 -19.61 -36.74
C ILE A 2 -129.94 -19.91 -35.26
N GLU A 3 -129.10 -20.78 -34.71
CA GLU A 3 -129.08 -21.01 -33.27
C GLU A 3 -128.71 -19.69 -32.60
N GLU A 4 -129.64 -19.17 -31.81
CA GLU A 4 -129.39 -17.99 -30.98
C GLU A 4 -128.32 -18.36 -29.96
N TYR A 5 -127.07 -18.03 -30.29
CA TYR A 5 -125.96 -18.12 -29.35
C TYR A 5 -126.31 -17.33 -28.08
N SER A 6 -126.32 -18.03 -26.95
CA SER A 6 -126.58 -17.44 -25.64
C SER A 6 -125.45 -16.49 -25.25
N ILE A 7 -125.77 -15.43 -24.50
CA ILE A 7 -124.80 -14.47 -23.94
C ILE A 7 -123.64 -15.20 -23.21
N MET A 8 -123.90 -16.38 -22.66
CA MET A 8 -122.91 -17.24 -21.99
C MET A 8 -121.79 -17.76 -22.94
N ASP A 9 -122.09 -18.03 -24.20
CA ASP A 9 -121.09 -18.48 -25.20
C ASP A 9 -120.17 -17.34 -25.62
N TRP A 10 -120.73 -16.14 -25.78
CA TRP A 10 -119.95 -14.92 -26.05
C TRP A 10 -119.01 -14.56 -24.89
N VAL A 11 -119.47 -14.71 -23.65
CA VAL A 11 -118.62 -14.49 -22.45
C VAL A 11 -117.47 -15.52 -22.41
N THR A 12 -117.74 -16.79 -22.69
CA THR A 12 -116.70 -17.85 -22.71
C THR A 12 -115.69 -17.62 -23.82
N PHE A 13 -116.14 -17.24 -25.01
CA PHE A 13 -115.27 -16.89 -26.14
C PHE A 13 -114.40 -15.67 -25.83
N SER A 14 -114.96 -14.63 -25.20
CA SER A 14 -114.19 -13.44 -24.79
C SER A 14 -113.09 -13.76 -23.78
N GLY A 15 -113.34 -14.69 -22.85
CA GLY A 15 -112.33 -15.16 -21.89
C GLY A 15 -111.17 -15.93 -22.54
N ILE A 16 -111.47 -16.76 -23.54
CA ILE A 16 -110.44 -17.47 -24.33
C ILE A 16 -109.61 -16.47 -25.14
N VAL A 17 -110.23 -15.49 -25.78
CA VAL A 17 -109.50 -14.45 -26.53
C VAL A 17 -108.61 -13.62 -25.60
N ALA A 18 -109.10 -13.24 -24.42
CA ALA A 18 -108.32 -12.47 -23.45
C ALA A 18 -107.10 -13.23 -22.92
N THR A 19 -107.23 -14.54 -22.67
CA THR A 19 -106.11 -15.39 -22.24
C THR A 19 -105.07 -15.56 -23.35
N ILE A 20 -105.47 -15.76 -24.61
CA ILE A 20 -104.57 -15.81 -25.76
C ILE A 20 -103.82 -14.47 -25.94
N ALA A 21 -104.52 -13.34 -25.87
CA ALA A 21 -103.90 -12.02 -25.99
C ALA A 21 -102.87 -11.75 -24.87
N SER A 22 -103.17 -12.19 -23.64
CA SER A 22 -102.24 -12.12 -22.51
C SER A 22 -100.98 -12.96 -22.74
N LEU A 23 -101.12 -14.20 -23.23
CA LEU A 23 -99.99 -15.06 -23.56
C LEU A 23 -99.12 -14.48 -24.69
N ILE A 24 -99.71 -13.88 -25.71
CA ILE A 24 -98.99 -13.19 -26.79
C ILE A 24 -98.21 -11.98 -26.21
N GLY A 25 -98.84 -11.19 -25.33
CA GLY A 25 -98.19 -10.07 -24.66
C GLY A 25 -96.97 -10.50 -23.84
N ILE A 26 -97.09 -11.62 -23.11
CA ILE A 26 -95.98 -12.22 -22.35
C ILE A 26 -94.86 -12.68 -23.29
N ALA A 27 -95.20 -13.36 -24.40
CA ALA A 27 -94.21 -13.84 -25.37
C ALA A 27 -93.43 -12.70 -26.03
N ILE A 28 -94.11 -11.59 -26.38
CA ILE A 28 -93.46 -10.39 -26.94
C ILE A 28 -92.51 -9.77 -25.91
N LYS A 29 -92.96 -9.61 -24.66
CA LYS A 29 -92.11 -9.07 -23.59
C LYS A 29 -90.88 -9.95 -23.35
N LEU A 30 -91.07 -11.26 -23.29
CA LEU A 30 -89.99 -12.22 -23.12
C LEU A 30 -88.97 -12.18 -24.28
N ALA A 31 -89.44 -12.04 -25.52
CA ALA A 31 -88.57 -11.89 -26.69
C ALA A 31 -87.76 -10.59 -26.63
N ARG A 32 -88.38 -9.48 -26.20
CA ARG A 32 -87.70 -8.20 -26.00
C ARG A 32 -86.65 -8.28 -24.91
N ASP A 33 -87.00 -8.83 -23.75
CA ASP A 33 -86.08 -8.96 -22.61
C ASP A 33 -84.90 -9.88 -22.99
N ASN A 34 -85.14 -10.98 -23.70
CA ASN A 34 -84.08 -11.88 -24.18
C ASN A 34 -83.17 -11.21 -25.22
N SER A 35 -83.71 -10.33 -26.08
CA SER A 35 -82.91 -9.53 -27.01
C SER A 35 -82.04 -8.50 -26.31
N GLY A 36 -82.56 -7.86 -25.25
CA GLY A 36 -81.81 -6.93 -24.39
C GLY A 36 -80.67 -7.64 -23.67
N LEU A 37 -80.97 -8.78 -23.04
CA LEU A 37 -79.98 -9.61 -22.36
C LEU A 37 -78.84 -10.05 -23.31
N LYS A 38 -79.17 -10.42 -24.55
CA LYS A 38 -78.17 -10.78 -25.56
C LYS A 38 -77.27 -9.60 -25.94
N ALA A 39 -77.82 -8.38 -26.00
CA ALA A 39 -77.04 -7.18 -26.29
C ALA A 39 -76.10 -6.82 -25.12
N GLU A 40 -76.58 -6.89 -23.89
CA GLU A 40 -75.76 -6.68 -22.68
C GLU A 40 -74.65 -7.72 -22.57
N MET A 41 -74.95 -9.00 -22.82
CA MET A 41 -73.94 -10.06 -22.83
C MET A 41 -72.85 -9.81 -23.88
N LYS A 42 -73.22 -9.33 -25.07
CA LYS A 42 -72.26 -8.98 -26.11
C LYS A 42 -71.40 -7.78 -25.72
N ALA A 43 -71.98 -6.76 -25.09
CA ALA A 43 -71.26 -5.59 -24.62
C ALA A 43 -70.25 -5.97 -23.52
N LEU A 44 -70.68 -6.73 -22.51
CA LEU A 44 -69.82 -7.23 -21.44
C LEU A 44 -68.71 -8.13 -21.98
N SER A 45 -69.01 -9.03 -22.91
CA SER A 45 -67.99 -9.88 -23.53
C SER A 45 -66.92 -9.06 -24.23
N LYS A 46 -67.32 -8.00 -24.96
CA LYS A 46 -66.38 -7.10 -25.65
C LYS A 46 -65.55 -6.28 -24.66
N GLU A 47 -66.16 -5.77 -23.60
CA GLU A 47 -65.46 -5.05 -22.53
C GLU A 47 -64.39 -5.92 -21.89
N ARG A 48 -64.73 -7.19 -21.57
CA ARG A 48 -63.80 -8.16 -21.00
C ARG A 48 -62.64 -8.52 -21.92
N GLU A 49 -62.89 -8.63 -23.23
CA GLU A 49 -61.82 -8.83 -24.22
C GLU A 49 -60.87 -7.63 -24.25
N MET A 50 -61.40 -6.40 -24.28
CA MET A 50 -60.58 -5.19 -24.27
C MET A 50 -59.75 -5.05 -22.98
N GLU A 51 -60.35 -5.34 -21.82
CA GLU A 51 -59.62 -5.37 -20.53
C GLU A 51 -58.50 -6.41 -20.55
N HIS A 52 -58.78 -7.62 -21.03
CA HIS A 52 -57.81 -8.69 -21.07
C HIS A 52 -56.64 -8.36 -22.02
N ASP A 53 -56.93 -7.79 -23.19
CA ASP A 53 -55.90 -7.36 -24.13
C ASP A 53 -55.03 -6.22 -23.56
N SER A 54 -55.66 -5.26 -22.88
CA SER A 54 -54.96 -4.17 -22.19
C SER A 54 -54.03 -4.73 -21.10
N LEU A 55 -54.54 -5.58 -20.21
CA LEU A 55 -53.74 -6.20 -19.14
C LEU A 55 -52.61 -7.08 -19.69
N SER A 56 -52.86 -7.81 -20.78
CA SER A 56 -51.83 -8.61 -21.44
C SER A 56 -50.70 -7.73 -21.98
N SER A 57 -51.06 -6.58 -22.57
CA SER A 57 -50.07 -5.62 -23.07
C SER A 57 -49.25 -4.99 -21.94
N GLU A 58 -49.89 -4.64 -20.83
CA GLU A 58 -49.25 -4.07 -19.65
C GLU A 58 -48.29 -5.09 -19.00
N HIS A 59 -48.74 -6.34 -18.84
CA HIS A 59 -47.89 -7.41 -18.32
C HIS A 59 -46.67 -7.67 -19.20
N ARG A 60 -46.80 -7.58 -20.53
CA ARG A 60 -45.66 -7.67 -21.46
C ARG A 60 -44.71 -6.48 -21.31
N GLY A 61 -45.24 -5.28 -21.08
CA GLY A 61 -44.43 -4.09 -20.79
C GLY A 61 -43.63 -4.26 -19.52
N LEU A 62 -44.31 -4.59 -18.42
CA LEU A 62 -43.71 -4.78 -17.10
C LEU A 62 -42.65 -5.89 -17.10
N SER A 63 -42.90 -6.99 -17.81
CA SER A 63 -41.91 -8.07 -17.96
C SER A 63 -40.63 -7.60 -18.64
N LYS A 64 -40.74 -6.73 -19.67
CA LYS A 64 -39.56 -6.17 -20.35
C LYS A 64 -38.78 -5.21 -19.45
N GLU A 65 -39.48 -4.38 -18.68
CA GLU A 65 -38.85 -3.48 -17.71
C GLU A 65 -38.11 -4.27 -16.63
N HIS A 66 -38.72 -5.35 -16.13
CA HIS A 66 -38.08 -6.24 -15.17
C HIS A 66 -36.80 -6.89 -15.75
N ASP A 67 -36.83 -7.36 -16.99
CA ASP A 67 -35.66 -7.92 -17.66
C ASP A 67 -34.54 -6.89 -17.87
N ALA A 68 -34.91 -5.65 -18.23
CA ALA A 68 -33.96 -4.55 -18.38
C ALA A 68 -33.32 -4.19 -17.03
N LEU A 69 -34.12 -4.05 -15.98
CA LEU A 69 -33.66 -3.73 -14.64
C LEU A 69 -32.76 -4.83 -14.06
N SER A 70 -33.09 -6.10 -14.32
CA SER A 70 -32.26 -7.24 -13.92
C SER A 70 -30.88 -7.21 -14.57
N LYS A 71 -30.81 -6.86 -15.87
CA LYS A 71 -29.54 -6.67 -16.58
C LYS A 71 -28.73 -5.51 -16.03
N GLU A 72 -29.39 -4.39 -15.75
CA GLU A 72 -28.73 -3.21 -15.15
C GLU A 72 -28.15 -3.54 -13.77
N HIS A 73 -28.93 -4.21 -12.93
CA HIS A 73 -28.47 -4.65 -11.60
C HIS A 73 -27.26 -5.60 -11.69
N ALA A 74 -27.23 -6.51 -12.66
CA ALA A 74 -26.06 -7.36 -12.91
C ALA A 74 -24.83 -6.56 -13.35
N SER A 75 -25.00 -5.54 -14.18
CA SER A 75 -23.91 -4.65 -14.61
C SER A 75 -23.36 -3.85 -13.42
N ILE A 76 -24.24 -3.22 -12.63
CA ILE A 76 -23.86 -2.45 -11.44
C ILE A 76 -23.08 -3.32 -10.45
N LYS A 77 -23.53 -4.56 -10.24
CA LYS A 77 -22.83 -5.51 -9.37
C LYS A 77 -21.40 -5.77 -9.86
N LYS A 78 -21.24 -6.02 -11.16
CA LYS A 78 -19.92 -6.23 -11.78
C LYS A 78 -19.01 -5.01 -11.64
N ASP A 79 -19.54 -3.81 -11.88
CA ASP A 79 -18.78 -2.57 -11.75
C ASP A 79 -18.36 -2.32 -10.29
N THR A 80 -19.25 -2.63 -9.34
CA THR A 80 -18.97 -2.53 -7.90
C THR A 80 -17.87 -3.51 -7.46
N GLU A 81 -17.90 -4.74 -7.95
CA GLU A 81 -16.85 -5.74 -7.70
C GLU A 81 -15.50 -5.26 -8.25
N TYR A 82 -15.47 -4.76 -9.49
CA TYR A 82 -14.27 -4.21 -10.09
C TYR A 82 -13.70 -3.03 -9.29
N ILE A 83 -14.53 -2.05 -8.92
CA ILE A 83 -14.10 -0.91 -8.10
C ILE A 83 -13.56 -1.38 -6.75
N SER A 84 -14.20 -2.36 -6.11
CA SER A 84 -13.75 -2.91 -4.83
C SER A 84 -12.35 -3.52 -4.93
N ASP A 85 -12.07 -4.27 -6.00
CA ASP A 85 -10.77 -4.88 -6.20
C ASP A 85 -9.69 -3.84 -6.51
N GLU A 86 -9.98 -2.85 -7.36
CA GLU A 86 -9.07 -1.74 -7.65
C GLU A 86 -8.72 -0.95 -6.37
N MET A 87 -9.70 -0.71 -5.50
CA MET A 87 -9.46 -0.05 -4.21
C MET A 87 -8.55 -0.87 -3.28
N LYS A 88 -8.64 -2.21 -3.29
CA LYS A 88 -7.72 -3.06 -2.51
C LYS A 88 -6.31 -2.96 -3.05
N TYR A 89 -6.13 -2.97 -4.37
CA TYR A 89 -4.82 -2.79 -5.01
C TYR A 89 -4.22 -1.43 -4.66
N GLU A 90 -5.01 -0.37 -4.75
CA GLU A 90 -4.61 0.99 -4.41
C GLU A 90 -4.16 1.11 -2.94
N LYS A 91 -4.92 0.52 -2.02
CA LYS A 91 -4.56 0.48 -0.59
C LYS A 91 -3.21 -0.22 -0.35
N MET A 92 -2.99 -1.37 -0.99
CA MET A 92 -1.70 -2.09 -0.90
C MET A 92 -0.55 -1.27 -1.49
N ALA A 93 -0.79 -0.58 -2.61
CA ALA A 93 0.20 0.31 -3.23
C ALA A 93 0.57 1.47 -2.29
N ARG A 94 -0.41 2.11 -1.64
CA ARG A 94 -0.17 3.15 -0.63
C ARG A 94 0.62 2.63 0.57
N GLU A 95 0.27 1.48 1.13
CA GLU A 95 1.02 0.88 2.24
C GLU A 95 2.48 0.61 1.87
N ASN A 96 2.73 0.11 0.66
CA ASN A 96 4.08 -0.10 0.15
C ASN A 96 4.85 1.22 -0.01
N LEU A 97 4.20 2.28 -0.49
CA LEU A 97 4.80 3.61 -0.55
C LEU A 97 5.17 4.15 0.83
N TYR A 98 4.30 4.01 1.83
CA TYR A 98 4.62 4.42 3.21
C TYR A 98 5.81 3.66 3.78
N LYS A 99 5.87 2.33 3.60
CA LYS A 99 7.02 1.51 4.01
C LYS A 99 8.30 1.98 3.34
N ASN A 100 8.26 2.24 2.03
CA ASN A 100 9.41 2.76 1.30
C ASN A 100 9.83 4.16 1.79
N SER A 101 8.88 5.05 2.11
CA SER A 101 9.19 6.36 2.69
C SER A 101 9.83 6.25 4.07
N SER A 102 9.38 5.32 4.91
CA SER A 102 10.01 5.05 6.21
C SER A 102 11.44 4.55 6.03
N ARG A 103 11.64 3.57 5.14
CA ARG A 103 12.99 3.06 4.81
C ARG A 103 13.89 4.14 4.23
N ALA A 104 13.36 5.06 3.43
CA ALA A 104 14.11 6.19 2.89
C ALA A 104 14.62 7.10 4.01
N LYS A 105 13.81 7.37 5.03
CA LYS A 105 14.22 8.14 6.22
C LYS A 105 15.36 7.43 6.96
N GLU A 106 15.24 6.13 7.21
CA GLU A 106 16.28 5.32 7.86
C GLU A 106 17.60 5.31 7.07
N ILE A 107 17.52 5.23 5.73
CA ILE A 107 18.69 5.29 4.85
C ILE A 107 19.38 6.65 4.95
N LEU A 108 18.62 7.75 4.98
CA LEU A 108 19.18 9.10 5.13
C LEU A 108 19.86 9.28 6.50
N GLU A 109 19.21 8.85 7.58
CA GLU A 109 19.79 8.89 8.93
C GLU A 109 21.09 8.05 9.00
N THR A 110 21.10 6.87 8.39
CA THR A 110 22.30 6.02 8.30
C THR A 110 23.39 6.67 7.45
N MET A 111 23.04 7.32 6.34
CA MET A 111 23.98 8.01 5.46
C MET A 111 24.65 9.17 6.20
N ASP A 112 23.90 9.95 6.98
CA ASP A 112 24.47 11.06 7.75
C ASP A 112 25.40 10.56 8.86
N LEU A 113 25.06 9.46 9.54
CA LEU A 113 25.99 8.78 10.46
C LEU A 113 27.26 8.32 9.73
N MET A 114 27.13 7.73 8.54
CA MET A 114 28.26 7.24 7.76
C MET A 114 29.18 8.38 7.31
N LYS A 115 28.64 9.54 6.94
CA LYS A 115 29.44 10.74 6.64
C LYS A 115 30.28 11.17 7.85
N GLU A 116 29.68 11.20 9.04
CA GLU A 116 30.39 11.54 10.27
C GLU A 116 31.52 10.54 10.56
N VAL A 117 31.25 9.23 10.43
CA VAL A 117 32.27 8.18 10.60
C VAL A 117 33.43 8.36 9.61
N VAL A 118 33.16 8.68 8.34
CA VAL A 118 34.20 8.93 7.34
C VAL A 118 35.05 10.14 7.70
N LEU A 119 34.43 11.24 8.17
CA LEU A 119 35.14 12.43 8.62
C LEU A 119 36.03 12.12 9.83
N GLN A 120 35.51 11.38 10.81
CA GLN A 120 36.26 10.95 11.99
C GLN A 120 37.43 10.04 11.60
N ASN A 121 37.23 9.09 10.69
CA ASN A 121 38.30 8.23 10.19
C ASN A 121 39.40 9.04 9.47
N SER A 122 39.03 10.06 8.70
CA SER A 122 40.01 10.94 8.07
C SER A 122 40.84 11.73 9.11
N ARG A 123 40.19 12.24 10.16
CA ARG A 123 40.88 12.93 11.28
C ARG A 123 41.81 11.98 12.04
N LEU A 124 41.32 10.78 12.35
CA LEU A 124 42.10 9.76 13.03
C LEU A 124 43.31 9.34 12.19
N HIS A 125 43.14 9.17 10.88
CA HIS A 125 44.23 8.82 9.99
C HIS A 125 45.32 9.90 9.98
N LYS A 126 44.95 11.19 9.91
CA LYS A 126 45.91 12.30 10.03
C LYS A 126 46.68 12.26 11.35
N GLU A 127 45.99 12.00 12.46
CA GLU A 127 46.63 11.92 13.78
C GLU A 127 47.55 10.70 13.89
N VAL A 128 47.14 9.55 13.37
CA VAL A 128 47.99 8.34 13.29
C VAL A 128 49.24 8.61 12.47
N THR A 129 49.13 9.25 11.30
CA THR A 129 50.30 9.63 10.49
C THR A 129 51.23 10.57 11.24
N ARG A 130 50.65 11.60 11.90
CA ARG A 130 51.43 12.56 12.70
C ARG A 130 52.18 11.88 13.84
N LEU A 131 51.49 11.02 14.62
CA LEU A 131 52.09 10.27 15.72
C LEU A 131 53.14 9.28 15.22
N THR A 132 52.92 8.67 14.06
CA THR A 132 53.91 7.77 13.43
C THR A 132 55.21 8.51 13.10
N VAL A 133 55.11 9.70 12.51
CA VAL A 133 56.29 10.55 12.23
C VAL A 133 56.98 10.95 13.54
N ALA A 134 56.23 11.43 14.54
CA ALA A 134 56.79 11.82 15.82
C ALA A 134 57.52 10.67 16.53
N ASN A 135 56.94 9.46 16.50
CA ASN A 135 57.58 8.27 17.06
C ASN A 135 58.83 7.86 16.28
N GLN A 136 58.84 7.97 14.95
CA GLN A 136 60.04 7.73 14.15
C GLN A 136 61.16 8.71 14.50
N GLU A 137 60.83 9.99 14.71
CA GLU A 137 61.81 10.99 15.13
C GLU A 137 62.36 10.71 16.54
N LEU A 138 61.50 10.34 17.49
CA LEU A 138 61.91 9.96 18.84
C LEU A 138 62.75 8.68 18.87
N SER A 139 62.48 7.74 17.96
CA SER A 139 63.23 6.48 17.84
C SER A 139 64.61 6.67 17.20
N LYS A 140 64.91 7.82 16.59
CA LYS A 140 66.26 8.09 16.10
C LYS A 140 67.19 8.18 17.32
N PRO A 141 68.34 7.48 17.30
CA PRO A 141 69.31 7.60 18.38
C PRO A 141 69.68 9.07 18.50
N LYS A 142 69.41 9.67 19.68
CA LYS A 142 69.92 11.01 19.98
C LYS A 142 71.43 10.93 19.92
N GLN A 143 72.05 11.57 18.93
CA GLN A 143 73.48 11.80 18.92
C GLN A 143 73.84 12.57 20.19
N ASN A 144 74.37 11.85 21.17
CA ASN A 144 74.91 12.44 22.37
C ASN A 144 76.40 12.65 22.12
N ASN A 145 76.71 13.70 21.36
CA ASN A 145 78.08 14.04 20.98
C ASN A 145 78.99 14.21 22.20
N GLU A 146 78.43 14.61 23.34
CA GLU A 146 79.16 14.68 24.61
C GLU A 146 79.49 13.30 25.16
N LEU A 147 78.54 12.36 25.14
CA LEU A 147 78.83 10.97 25.54
C LEU A 147 79.87 10.33 24.61
N ASP A 148 79.79 10.56 23.30
CA ASP A 148 80.79 10.07 22.33
C ASP A 148 82.17 10.68 22.55
N LYS A 149 82.22 11.98 22.88
CA LYS A 149 83.46 12.69 23.24
C LYS A 149 84.06 12.10 24.52
N VAL A 150 83.24 11.92 25.56
CA VAL A 150 83.66 11.32 26.83
C VAL A 150 84.18 9.89 26.63
N LEU A 151 83.46 9.04 25.90
CA LEU A 151 83.89 7.67 25.60
C LEU A 151 85.21 7.64 24.82
N ARG A 152 85.41 8.55 23.87
CA ARG A 152 86.66 8.65 23.11
C ARG A 152 87.84 9.03 24.02
N ILE A 153 87.64 10.01 24.91
CA ILE A 153 88.70 10.44 25.84
C ILE A 153 89.01 9.30 26.83
N LEU A 154 87.98 8.65 27.39
CA LEU A 154 88.17 7.50 28.28
C LEU A 154 88.95 6.36 27.61
N GLY A 155 88.67 6.04 26.34
CA GLY A 155 89.42 5.02 25.61
C GLY A 155 90.90 5.39 25.37
N ARG A 156 91.22 6.68 25.19
CA ARG A 156 92.62 7.15 25.09
C ARG A 156 93.35 7.01 26.43
N ILE A 157 92.69 7.39 27.53
CA ILE A 157 93.21 7.23 28.90
C ILE A 157 93.45 5.75 29.19
N GLU A 158 92.50 4.87 28.88
CA GLU A 158 92.62 3.42 29.09
C GLU A 158 93.82 2.84 28.32
N GLY A 159 93.99 3.21 27.05
CA GLY A 159 95.15 2.79 26.25
C GLY A 159 96.49 3.30 26.80
N GLN A 160 96.51 4.53 27.33
CA GLN A 160 97.70 5.09 27.98
C GLN A 160 98.02 4.36 29.28
N LEU A 161 97.02 4.08 30.10
CA LEU A 161 97.19 3.32 31.34
C LEU A 161 97.61 1.87 31.08
N ALA A 162 97.07 1.20 30.05
CA ALA A 162 97.48 -0.15 29.65
C ALA A 162 98.97 -0.20 29.24
N SER A 163 99.50 0.88 28.64
CA SER A 163 100.92 0.97 28.30
C SER A 163 101.84 1.03 29.54
N LEU A 164 101.31 1.37 30.71
CA LEU A 164 102.07 1.43 31.97
C LEU A 164 102.59 0.07 32.41
N GLU A 165 101.90 -1.02 32.09
CA GLU A 165 102.33 -2.39 32.45
C GLU A 165 103.66 -2.78 31.78
N GLY A 166 104.05 -2.12 30.68
CA GLY A 166 105.26 -2.40 29.92
C GLY A 166 106.50 -1.59 30.31
N TYR A 167 106.36 -0.53 31.11
CA TYR A 167 107.49 0.37 31.45
C TYR A 167 108.26 -0.13 32.67
N ARG A 168 109.59 0.07 32.66
CA ARG A 168 110.51 -0.33 33.74
C ARG A 168 111.13 0.85 34.49
N GLY A 169 111.02 2.08 33.98
CA GLY A 169 111.57 3.31 34.58
C GLY A 169 110.51 4.31 35.03
N THR A 170 110.82 5.08 36.08
CA THR A 170 109.91 6.08 36.68
C THR A 170 109.67 7.31 35.79
N GLU A 171 110.61 7.63 34.91
CA GLU A 171 110.51 8.78 33.98
C GLU A 171 109.49 8.49 32.86
N GLU A 172 109.49 7.27 32.34
CA GLU A 172 108.56 6.81 31.30
C GLU A 172 107.12 6.80 31.83
N VAL A 173 106.95 6.30 33.07
CA VAL A 173 105.67 6.32 33.79
C VAL A 173 105.16 7.76 34.01
N GLN A 174 106.04 8.69 34.41
CA GLN A 174 105.64 10.10 34.59
C GLN A 174 105.17 10.77 33.30
N VAL A 175 105.80 10.49 32.16
CA VAL A 175 105.39 11.05 30.86
C VAL A 175 103.99 10.58 30.48
N VAL A 176 103.67 9.30 30.72
CA VAL A 176 102.33 8.74 30.45
C VAL A 176 101.30 9.32 31.41
N LEU A 177 101.61 9.43 32.71
CA LEU A 177 100.70 10.02 33.69
C LEU A 177 100.36 11.49 33.40
N LYS A 178 101.33 12.30 32.96
CA LYS A 178 101.08 13.69 32.52
C LYS A 178 100.14 13.76 31.31
N ARG A 179 100.21 12.77 30.42
CA ARG A 179 99.33 12.70 29.25
C ARG A 179 97.89 12.35 29.64
N VAL A 180 97.74 11.39 30.56
CA VAL A 180 96.44 11.02 31.15
C VAL A 180 95.82 12.22 31.89
N GLU A 181 96.61 12.98 32.65
CA GLU A 181 96.16 14.18 33.36
C GLU A 181 95.65 15.28 32.41
N SER A 182 96.34 15.48 31.28
CA SER A 182 95.90 16.41 30.23
C SER A 182 94.56 15.97 29.62
N GLU A 183 94.40 14.68 29.33
CA GLU A 183 93.16 14.14 28.77
C GLU A 183 91.98 14.17 29.77
N LEU A 184 92.25 13.97 31.07
CA LEU A 184 91.25 14.18 32.14
C LEU A 184 90.81 15.64 32.25
N SER A 185 91.74 16.58 32.05
CA SER A 185 91.43 18.03 32.07
C SER A 185 90.58 18.47 30.87
N GLU A 186 90.71 17.79 29.72
CA GLU A 186 89.81 17.96 28.57
C GLU A 186 88.38 17.46 28.83
N LEU A 187 88.19 16.62 29.86
CA LEU A 187 86.90 16.06 30.27
C LEU A 187 86.20 16.93 31.34
N SER A 188 86.98 17.75 32.06
CA SER A 188 86.53 18.66 33.11
C SER A 188 86.15 20.07 32.62
N ASN A 189 86.45 20.40 31.35
CA ASN A 189 86.13 21.68 30.71
C ASN A 189 85.06 21.50 29.63
#